data_AF-A0A4R4P5L4-F1
#
_entry.id   AF-A0A4R4P5L4-F1
#
_cell.length_a   1.000
_cell.length_b   1.000
_cell.length_c   1.000
_cell.angle_alpha   90.00
_cell.angle_beta   90.00
_cell.angle_gamma   90.00
#
_symmetry.space_group_name_H-M   'P 1'
#
loop_
_entity.id
_entity.type
_entity.pdbx_description
1 polymer ?
#
loop_
_entity_poly.entity_id
_entity_poly.type
_entity_poly.pdbx_seq_one_letter_code
_entity_poly.pdbx_strand_id
1 'polypeptide(L)'
;MAEVNPGDGHRVGHSGIGPECPVWCLGVRTVGDLLGLLVEAGRISGLHASFADAVSGAPHEHERVTLGCPVECLGLSAHVLGALRNDRGRTATVGDVLRLLRSRELAEVRHMGPRRVGEVRTALVAAGFPVPPDGCDGGYGR
;
A
#
# COMPACT_ATOMS: atom_id res chain seq x y z
N MET A 1 39.99 -32.30 30.90
CA MET A 1 38.69 -31.84 30.40
C MET A 1 38.70 -30.32 30.56
N ALA A 2 38.78 -29.57 29.46
CA ALA A 2 38.96 -28.12 29.51
C ALA A 2 37.59 -27.45 29.74
N GLU A 3 37.47 -26.68 30.81
CA GLU A 3 36.33 -25.83 31.10
C GLU A 3 36.23 -24.74 30.04
N VAL A 4 35.18 -24.79 29.22
CA VAL A 4 34.85 -23.73 28.28
C VAL A 4 34.09 -22.66 29.06
N ASN A 5 34.79 -21.57 29.40
CA ASN A 5 34.19 -20.37 29.98
C ASN A 5 33.23 -19.73 28.96
N PRO A 6 31.91 -19.64 29.22
CA PRO A 6 30.93 -19.10 28.26
C PRO A 6 30.89 -17.55 28.24
N GLY A 7 32.01 -16.89 28.54
CA GLY A 7 32.02 -15.45 28.88
C GLY A 7 32.69 -14.49 27.88
N ASP A 8 33.46 -14.96 26.90
CA ASP A 8 34.41 -14.09 26.17
C ASP A 8 34.27 -14.06 24.63
N GLY A 9 33.20 -14.67 24.10
CA GLY A 9 32.97 -14.76 22.64
C GLY A 9 32.10 -13.66 22.05
N HIS A 10 31.35 -12.94 22.88
CA HIS A 10 30.40 -11.94 22.42
C HIS A 10 31.11 -10.59 22.23
N ARG A 11 31.36 -10.21 20.99
CA ARG A 11 31.90 -8.88 20.62
C ARG A 11 31.03 -8.27 19.54
N VAL A 12 30.88 -6.94 19.55
CA VAL A 12 30.11 -6.25 18.51
C VAL A 12 30.64 -6.65 17.12
N GLY A 13 29.75 -7.17 16.27
CA GLY A 13 30.08 -7.53 14.89
C GLY A 13 30.97 -8.76 14.73
N HIS A 14 31.04 -9.66 15.71
CA HIS A 14 31.78 -10.92 15.53
C HIS A 14 31.13 -11.78 14.43
N SER A 15 31.94 -12.51 13.67
CA SER A 15 31.45 -13.49 12.69
C SER A 15 30.81 -14.69 13.42
N GLY A 16 29.64 -15.15 12.97
CA GLY A 16 28.91 -16.26 13.60
C GLY A 16 27.91 -15.83 14.68
N ILE A 17 27.18 -14.74 14.45
CA ILE A 17 26.09 -14.31 15.33
C ILE A 17 24.96 -15.35 15.26
N GLY A 18 24.73 -16.05 16.36
CA GLY A 18 23.65 -17.02 16.56
C GLY A 18 22.50 -16.45 17.40
N PRO A 19 21.36 -17.16 17.48
CA PRO A 19 20.19 -16.74 18.27
C PRO A 19 20.46 -16.67 19.79
N GLU A 20 21.48 -17.36 20.28
CA GLU A 20 21.97 -17.31 21.66
C GLU A 20 22.82 -16.07 21.96
N CYS A 21 23.19 -15.28 20.93
CA CYS A 21 23.98 -14.08 21.13
C CYS A 21 23.11 -12.92 21.65
N PRO A 22 23.63 -12.12 22.59
CA PRO A 22 22.90 -10.95 23.07
C PRO A 22 22.84 -9.86 21.98
N VAL A 23 21.79 -9.04 22.03
CA VAL A 23 21.47 -8.03 20.99
C VAL A 23 22.58 -7.00 20.74
N TRP A 24 23.46 -6.76 21.71
CA TRP A 24 24.60 -5.86 21.53
C TRP A 24 25.68 -6.44 20.59
N CYS A 25 25.71 -7.76 20.35
CA CYS A 25 26.54 -8.35 19.29
C CYS A 25 26.18 -7.83 17.90
N LEU A 26 24.91 -7.45 17.68
CA LEU A 26 24.42 -6.82 16.45
C LEU A 26 24.79 -5.33 16.35
N GLY A 27 25.45 -4.77 17.36
CA GLY A 27 25.79 -3.35 17.41
C GLY A 27 24.63 -2.42 17.80
N VAL A 28 23.49 -2.99 18.24
CA VAL A 28 22.32 -2.23 18.70
C VAL A 28 22.61 -1.63 20.06
N ARG A 29 22.73 -0.29 20.13
CA ARG A 29 22.93 0.46 21.38
C ARG A 29 21.72 1.32 21.73
N THR A 30 20.88 1.59 20.74
CA THR A 30 19.69 2.41 20.88
C THR A 30 18.49 1.75 20.20
N VAL A 31 17.29 2.22 20.54
CA VAL A 31 16.05 1.84 19.84
C VAL A 31 16.13 2.24 18.36
N GLY A 32 16.83 3.34 18.04
CA GLY A 32 17.06 3.78 16.67
C GLY A 32 17.84 2.76 15.84
N ASP A 33 18.87 2.15 16.43
CA ASP A 33 19.68 1.13 15.75
C ASP A 33 18.87 -0.13 15.45
N LEU A 34 18.02 -0.56 16.40
CA LEU A 34 17.12 -1.70 16.22
C LEU A 34 16.12 -1.43 15.08
N LEU A 35 15.51 -0.24 15.08
CA LEU A 35 14.59 0.18 14.02
C LEU A 35 15.29 0.22 12.65
N GLY A 36 16.51 0.73 12.59
CA GLY A 36 17.33 0.74 11.38
C GLY A 36 17.57 -0.67 10.82
N LEU A 37 17.94 -1.62 11.68
CA LEU A 37 18.14 -3.02 11.28
C LEU A 37 16.85 -3.68 10.77
N LEU A 38 15.72 -3.42 11.43
CA LEU A 38 14.42 -3.97 11.00
C LEU A 38 13.96 -3.40 9.67
N VAL A 39 14.17 -2.10 9.42
CA VAL A 39 13.88 -1.46 8.14
C VAL A 39 14.74 -2.06 7.03
N GLU A 40 16.04 -2.24 7.27
CA GLU A 40 16.96 -2.78 6.28
C GLU A 40 16.69 -4.28 6.00
N ALA A 41 16.44 -5.08 7.04
CA ALA A 41 16.00 -6.47 6.88
C ALA A 41 14.67 -6.56 6.12
N GLY A 42 13.75 -5.62 6.36
CA GLY A 42 12.49 -5.49 5.62
C GLY A 42 12.69 -5.15 4.14
N ARG A 43 13.69 -4.33 3.80
CA ARG A 43 14.06 -4.04 2.40
C ARG A 43 14.66 -5.26 1.70
N ILE A 44 15.62 -5.92 2.34
CA ILE A 44 16.27 -7.13 1.78
C ILE A 44 15.25 -8.25 1.57
N SER A 45 14.31 -8.40 2.50
CA SER A 45 13.25 -9.42 2.44
C SER A 45 12.08 -9.03 1.53
N GLY A 46 12.09 -7.84 0.91
CA GLY A 46 10.97 -7.33 0.11
C GLY A 46 9.70 -7.03 0.90
N LEU A 47 9.75 -7.06 2.24
CA LEU A 47 8.62 -6.80 3.14
C LEU A 47 8.19 -5.33 3.16
N HIS A 48 9.02 -4.40 2.69
CA HIS A 48 8.64 -2.98 2.61
C HIS A 48 7.42 -2.74 1.70
N ALA A 49 7.22 -3.58 0.68
CA ALA A 49 6.01 -3.53 -0.16
C ALA A 49 4.75 -3.99 0.60
N SER A 50 4.90 -4.92 1.55
CA SER A 50 3.78 -5.48 2.33
C SER A 50 3.41 -4.63 3.57
N PHE A 51 4.35 -3.88 4.15
CA PHE A 51 4.10 -3.02 5.31
C PHE A 51 3.64 -1.60 4.94
N ALA A 52 4.00 -1.09 3.76
CA ALA A 52 3.40 0.14 3.22
C ALA A 52 1.88 0.00 3.05
N ASP A 53 1.40 -1.23 2.83
CA ASP A 53 -0.03 -1.56 2.72
C ASP A 53 -0.73 -1.63 4.11
N ALA A 54 -0.01 -2.07 5.16
CA ALA A 54 -0.55 -2.20 6.51
C ALA A 54 -0.51 -0.90 7.34
N VAL A 55 0.41 0.02 7.03
CA VAL A 55 0.59 1.32 7.72
C VAL A 55 0.18 2.49 6.82
N SER A 56 -0.75 2.28 5.88
CA SER A 56 -1.36 3.38 5.13
C SER A 56 -2.48 4.04 5.94
N GLY A 57 -2.11 4.59 7.10
CA GLY A 57 -2.94 5.51 7.90
C GLY A 57 -2.32 6.91 7.98
N ALA A 58 -1.21 7.15 7.28
CA ALA A 58 -0.64 8.47 7.12
C ALA A 58 -1.33 9.19 5.93
N PRO A 59 -1.69 10.48 6.06
CA PRO A 59 -2.25 11.23 4.95
C PRO A 59 -1.24 11.30 3.80
N HIS A 60 -1.55 10.61 2.70
CA HIS A 60 -0.77 10.65 1.47
C HIS A 60 -1.02 11.97 0.74
N GLU A 61 -0.25 13.02 1.06
CA GLU A 61 -0.24 14.27 0.31
C GLU A 61 0.60 14.11 -0.96
N HIS A 62 -0.06 14.04 -2.13
CA HIS A 62 0.62 14.09 -3.43
C HIS A 62 0.13 15.31 -4.22
N GLU A 63 1.05 16.12 -4.74
CA GLU A 63 0.74 17.21 -5.68
C GLU A 63 0.17 16.66 -7.01
N ARG A 64 0.46 15.39 -7.34
CA ARG A 64 -0.15 14.66 -8.46
C ARG A 64 -0.48 13.22 -8.07
N VAL A 65 -1.75 12.84 -8.23
CA VAL A 65 -2.21 11.46 -8.06
C VAL A 65 -1.63 10.61 -9.19
N THR A 66 -1.05 9.45 -8.86
CA THR A 66 -0.49 8.50 -9.83
C THR A 66 -1.26 7.17 -9.80
N LEU A 67 -1.06 6.31 -10.80
CA LEU A 67 -1.75 5.01 -10.88
C LEU A 67 -1.43 4.07 -9.70
N GLY A 68 -0.26 4.24 -9.07
CA GLY A 68 0.14 3.46 -7.90
C GLY A 68 -0.39 4.01 -6.57
N CYS A 69 -1.03 5.18 -6.58
CA CYS A 69 -1.62 5.74 -5.36
C CYS A 69 -2.82 4.90 -4.90
N PRO A 70 -3.11 4.88 -3.59
CA PRO A 70 -4.34 4.28 -3.08
C PRO A 70 -5.55 5.08 -3.57
N VAL A 71 -6.71 4.42 -3.67
CA VAL A 71 -7.98 5.05 -4.08
C VAL A 71 -8.43 6.21 -3.20
N GLU A 72 -7.89 6.30 -1.99
CA GLU A 72 -8.14 7.39 -1.03
C GLU A 72 -7.61 8.73 -1.54
N CYS A 73 -6.55 8.72 -2.34
CA CYS A 73 -5.96 9.94 -2.92
C CYS A 73 -6.86 10.58 -3.99
N LEU A 74 -7.90 9.89 -4.49
CA LEU A 74 -8.85 10.44 -5.45
C LEU A 74 -9.92 11.34 -4.82
N GLY A 75 -9.96 11.45 -3.49
CA GLY A 75 -10.98 12.27 -2.81
C GLY A 75 -12.41 11.75 -2.97
N LEU A 76 -12.56 10.43 -3.17
CA LEU A 76 -13.85 9.77 -3.32
C LEU A 76 -14.64 9.76 -2.00
N SER A 77 -15.96 9.73 -2.08
CA SER A 77 -16.81 9.59 -0.90
C SER A 77 -16.56 8.27 -0.17
N ALA A 78 -16.76 8.27 1.15
CA ALA A 78 -16.64 7.09 2.00
C ALA A 78 -17.50 5.90 1.51
N HIS A 79 -18.62 6.18 0.84
CA HIS A 79 -19.48 5.15 0.25
C HIS A 79 -18.85 4.46 -0.96
N VAL A 80 -18.16 5.22 -1.81
CA VAL A 80 -17.44 4.69 -2.97
C VAL A 80 -16.20 3.93 -2.50
N LEU A 81 -15.44 4.49 -1.56
CA LEU A 81 -14.30 3.83 -0.94
C LEU A 81 -14.71 2.53 -0.23
N GLY A 82 -15.83 2.53 0.49
CA GLY A 82 -16.36 1.34 1.15
C GLY A 82 -16.79 0.24 0.16
N ALA A 83 -17.43 0.62 -0.95
CA ALA A 83 -17.79 -0.34 -2.00
C ALA A 83 -16.55 -0.94 -2.67
N LEU A 84 -15.54 -0.12 -2.99
CA LEU A 84 -14.27 -0.59 -3.58
C LEU A 84 -13.50 -1.50 -2.62
N ARG A 85 -13.43 -1.14 -1.33
CA ARG A 85 -12.76 -1.97 -0.31
C ARG A 85 -13.45 -3.32 -0.10
N ASN A 86 -14.78 -3.36 -0.20
CA ASN A 86 -15.52 -4.62 -0.07
C ASN A 86 -15.32 -5.56 -1.26
N ASP A 87 -15.10 -5.02 -2.46
CA ASP A 87 -14.91 -5.80 -3.69
C ASP A 87 -13.45 -6.24 -3.89
N ARG A 88 -12.50 -5.32 -3.71
CA ARG A 88 -11.07 -5.52 -4.03
C ARG A 88 -10.16 -5.64 -2.81
N GLY A 89 -10.67 -5.39 -1.61
CA GLY A 89 -9.86 -5.32 -0.39
C GLY A 89 -9.25 -3.93 -0.16
N ARG A 90 -8.46 -3.81 0.91
CA ARG A 90 -7.84 -2.53 1.34
C ARG A 90 -6.73 -2.02 0.40
N THR A 91 -6.23 -2.87 -0.50
CA THR A 91 -5.07 -2.62 -1.36
C THR A 91 -5.42 -1.96 -2.71
N ALA A 92 -6.67 -1.49 -2.87
CA ALA A 92 -7.14 -0.96 -4.15
C ALA A 92 -6.36 0.30 -4.56
N THR A 93 -5.77 0.28 -5.76
CA THR A 93 -5.03 1.41 -6.34
C THR A 93 -5.88 2.19 -7.35
N VAL A 94 -5.47 3.43 -7.66
CA VAL A 94 -6.06 4.24 -8.74
C VAL A 94 -6.00 3.51 -10.08
N GLY A 95 -4.91 2.78 -10.34
CA GLY A 95 -4.74 1.97 -11.54
C GLY A 95 -5.76 0.83 -11.64
N ASP A 96 -6.10 0.18 -10.53
CA ASP A 96 -7.13 -0.85 -10.49
C ASP A 96 -8.52 -0.30 -10.79
N VAL A 97 -8.85 0.87 -10.23
CA VAL A 97 -10.11 1.56 -10.52
C VAL A 97 -10.19 1.99 -11.98
N LEU A 98 -9.09 2.50 -12.54
CA LEU A 98 -9.04 2.89 -13.95
C LEU A 98 -9.11 1.68 -14.89
N ARG A 99 -8.62 0.51 -14.47
CA ARG A 99 -8.82 -0.75 -15.19
C ARG A 99 -10.28 -1.20 -15.15
N LEU A 100 -10.92 -1.19 -13.98
CA LEU A 100 -12.35 -1.48 -13.79
C LEU A 100 -13.24 -0.56 -14.63
N LEU A 101 -12.85 0.70 -14.76
CA LEU A 101 -13.60 1.68 -15.54
C LEU A 101 -13.52 1.35 -17.03
N ARG A 102 -12.32 0.95 -17.50
CA ARG A 102 -12.11 0.54 -18.89
C ARG A 102 -12.79 -0.79 -19.22
N SER A 103 -12.84 -1.74 -18.29
CA SER A 103 -13.56 -3.01 -18.46
C SER A 103 -15.07 -2.90 -18.30
N ARG A 104 -15.61 -1.72 -17.94
CA ARG A 104 -17.03 -1.50 -17.58
C ARG A 104 -17.52 -2.33 -16.40
N GLU A 105 -16.61 -2.98 -15.67
CA GLU A 105 -16.91 -3.81 -14.49
C GLU A 105 -17.20 -2.97 -13.24
N LEU A 106 -16.99 -1.65 -13.31
CA LEU A 106 -17.29 -0.74 -12.21
C LEU A 106 -18.79 -0.70 -11.85
N ALA A 107 -19.68 -1.04 -12.80
CA ALA A 107 -21.12 -1.19 -12.56
C ALA A 107 -21.48 -2.54 -11.91
N GLU A 108 -20.60 -3.53 -12.02
CA GLU A 108 -20.77 -4.88 -11.44
C GLU A 108 -20.33 -4.92 -9.96
N VAL A 109 -19.61 -3.90 -9.50
CA VAL A 109 -19.21 -3.76 -8.09
C VAL A 109 -20.44 -3.60 -7.20
N ARG A 110 -20.53 -4.46 -6.18
CA ARG A 110 -21.67 -4.47 -5.25
C ARG A 110 -21.81 -3.10 -4.56
N HIS A 111 -23.01 -2.53 -4.60
CA HIS A 111 -23.33 -1.18 -4.10
C HIS A 111 -22.73 0.00 -4.91
N MET A 112 -22.34 -0.23 -6.15
CA MET A 112 -21.80 0.80 -7.05
C MET A 112 -22.82 1.14 -8.16
N GLY A 113 -23.82 1.94 -7.81
CA GLY A 113 -24.83 2.42 -8.76
C GLY A 113 -24.29 3.50 -9.73
N PRO A 114 -25.04 3.84 -10.78
CA PRO A 114 -24.61 4.77 -11.84
C PRO A 114 -24.17 6.14 -11.31
N ARG A 115 -24.81 6.64 -10.24
CA ARG A 115 -24.41 7.88 -9.57
C ARG A 115 -22.99 7.81 -8.97
N ARG A 116 -22.61 6.66 -8.39
CA ARG A 116 -21.30 6.42 -7.78
C ARG A 116 -20.22 6.16 -8.83
N VAL A 117 -20.58 5.51 -9.94
CA VAL A 117 -19.69 5.38 -11.11
C VAL A 117 -19.36 6.76 -11.69
N GLY A 118 -20.35 7.66 -11.78
CA GLY A 118 -20.14 9.04 -12.21
C GLY A 118 -19.21 9.84 -11.29
N GLU A 119 -19.30 9.62 -9.97
CA GLU A 119 -18.39 10.20 -8.99
C GLU A 119 -16.93 9.74 -9.22
N VAL A 120 -16.73 8.43 -9.41
CA VAL A 120 -15.41 7.86 -9.72
C VAL A 120 -14.83 8.43 -11.00
N ARG A 121 -15.64 8.56 -12.06
CA ARG A 121 -15.25 9.19 -13.32
C ARG A 121 -14.80 10.64 -13.11
N THR A 122 -15.61 11.42 -12.40
CA THR A 122 -15.33 12.84 -12.14
C THR A 122 -14.02 13.01 -11.38
N ALA A 123 -13.79 12.18 -10.36
CA ALA A 123 -12.55 12.19 -9.58
C ALA A 123 -11.32 11.81 -10.43
N LEU A 124 -11.45 10.81 -11.32
CA LEU A 124 -10.36 10.43 -12.23
C LEU A 124 -10.04 11.52 -13.25
N VAL A 125 -11.05 12.19 -13.81
CA VAL A 125 -10.86 13.34 -14.71
C VAL A 125 -10.22 14.52 -13.97
N ALA A 126 -10.68 14.82 -12.75
CA ALA A 126 -10.10 15.87 -11.92
C ALA A 126 -8.63 15.59 -11.56
N ALA A 127 -8.27 14.32 -11.38
CA ALA A 127 -6.91 13.86 -11.18
C ALA A 127 -6.07 13.79 -12.50
N GLY A 128 -6.66 14.13 -13.64
CA GLY A 128 -5.97 14.20 -14.94
C GLY A 128 -5.84 12.87 -15.68
N PHE A 129 -6.59 11.85 -15.27
CA PHE A 129 -6.55 10.55 -15.95
C PHE A 129 -7.51 10.48 -17.15
N PRO A 130 -7.10 9.78 -18.23
CA PRO A 130 -7.96 9.57 -19.39
C PRO A 130 -9.09 8.60 -19.04
N VAL A 131 -10.31 9.11 -18.99
CA VAL A 131 -11.53 8.33 -18.80
C VAL A 131 -12.19 8.09 -20.17
N PRO A 132 -12.55 6.85 -20.53
CA PRO A 132 -13.28 6.60 -21.76
C PRO A 132 -14.62 7.35 -21.71
N PRO A 133 -15.01 8.08 -22.77
CA PRO A 133 -16.32 8.73 -22.81
C PRO A 133 -17.37 7.65 -22.55
N ASP A 134 -18.33 7.97 -21.68
CA ASP A 134 -19.52 7.13 -21.54
C ASP A 134 -20.06 6.91 -22.95
N GLY A 135 -20.23 5.64 -23.33
CA GLY A 135 -20.94 5.28 -24.54
C GLY A 135 -22.40 5.70 -24.40
N CYS A 136 -22.64 6.99 -24.50
CA CYS A 136 -23.93 7.66 -24.66
C CYS A 136 -23.90 8.31 -26.05
N ASP A 137 -23.66 7.50 -27.07
CA ASP A 137 -23.98 7.85 -28.44
C ASP A 137 -25.12 6.91 -28.86
N GLY A 138 -26.35 7.43 -28.85
CA GLY A 138 -27.55 6.74 -29.33
C GLY A 138 -28.70 6.64 -28.33
N GLY A 139 -29.60 7.63 -28.33
CA GLY A 139 -30.90 7.52 -27.66
C GLY A 139 -31.66 8.82 -27.51
N TYR A 140 -32.07 9.41 -28.64
CA TYR A 140 -32.91 10.60 -28.73
C TYR A 140 -34.17 10.51 -27.85
N GLY A 141 -34.45 11.57 -27.11
CA GLY A 141 -35.76 11.85 -26.54
C GLY A 141 -36.09 13.34 -26.73
N ARG A 142 -36.78 13.68 -27.82
CA ARG A 142 -38.20 14.07 -27.84
C ARG A 142 -38.61 14.53 -29.23
#